data_AF-A0AAW2R207-F1
#
_entry.id   AF-A0AAW2R207-F1
#
_cell.length_a   1.000
_cell.length_b   1.000
_cell.length_c   1.000
_cell.angle_alpha   90.00
_cell.angle_beta   90.00
_cell.angle_gamma   90.00
#
_symmetry.space_group_name_H-M   'P 1'
#
loop_
_entity.id
_entity.type
_entity.pdbx_description
1 polymer ?
#
loop_
_entity_poly.entity_id
_entity_poly.type
_entity_poly.pdbx_seq_one_letter_code
_entity_poly.pdbx_strand_id
1 'polypeptide(L)'
;MVKFLVVNAPSAYNIILGRPSLNIFRAIASTYHMKLKFPTPDGVGEATGDERMARECYANTLKRSREKLGKNPMNEKGKRKLTEANYKAGDPPEDVSERTKTNRVEAVEELKIIDLSENGERTTKIGTSMRPSTEEQLIRFLKENQEVFAWTMTDLHGISPDVITHRLNVDPNAKPVKQKKRMFGVERSIAIKEEVDKLLEANYIRPVQYPEWLANVVLVPKPNGNGAFALTSQT
;
A
#
# COMPACT_ATOMS: atom_id res chain seq x y z
N MET A 1 1.29 -0.75 -30.20
CA MET A 1 2.51 -1.43 -29.72
C MET A 1 2.81 -0.92 -28.31
N VAL A 2 3.00 -1.80 -27.33
CA VAL A 2 3.32 -1.40 -25.94
C VAL A 2 4.83 -1.22 -25.82
N LYS A 3 5.29 -0.05 -25.36
CA LYS A 3 6.69 0.18 -24.98
C LYS A 3 6.91 -0.38 -23.57
N PHE A 4 7.97 -1.15 -23.38
CA PHE A 4 8.33 -1.72 -22.07
C PHE A 4 9.81 -1.52 -21.77
N LEU A 5 10.14 -1.49 -20.49
CA LEU A 5 11.51 -1.43 -19.98
C LEU A 5 11.94 -2.83 -19.56
N VAL A 6 13.11 -3.28 -20.02
CA VAL A 6 13.73 -4.53 -19.56
C VAL A 6 14.75 -4.17 -18.49
N VAL A 7 14.52 -4.66 -17.27
CA VAL A 7 15.40 -4.42 -16.13
C VAL A 7 16.06 -5.74 -15.73
N ASN A 8 17.39 -5.79 -15.78
CA ASN A 8 18.16 -6.92 -15.27
C ASN A 8 18.40 -6.76 -13.75
N ALA A 9 17.39 -7.13 -12.95
CA ALA A 9 17.45 -7.05 -11.51
C ALA A 9 16.89 -8.31 -10.84
N PRO A 10 17.44 -8.75 -9.69
CA PRO A 10 16.80 -9.77 -8.86
C PRO A 10 15.43 -9.25 -8.39
N SER A 11 14.36 -9.85 -8.91
CA SER A 11 12.98 -9.45 -8.62
C SER A 11 12.14 -10.69 -8.35
N ALA A 12 11.16 -10.56 -7.44
CA ALA A 12 10.14 -11.58 -7.23
C ALA A 12 9.11 -11.62 -8.38
N TYR A 13 9.14 -10.61 -9.26
CA TYR A 13 8.24 -10.44 -10.39
C TYR A 13 9.00 -10.51 -11.70
N ASN A 14 8.47 -11.30 -12.64
CA ASN A 14 9.00 -11.37 -14.01
C ASN A 14 8.53 -10.19 -14.87
N ILE A 15 7.30 -9.70 -14.66
CA ILE A 15 6.69 -8.60 -15.41
C ILE A 15 5.77 -7.81 -14.47
N ILE A 16 5.80 -6.48 -14.56
CA ILE A 16 4.85 -5.58 -13.89
C ILE A 16 4.02 -4.88 -14.97
N LEU A 17 2.71 -5.13 -14.99
CA LEU A 17 1.80 -4.55 -15.97
C LEU A 17 0.83 -3.56 -15.29
N GLY A 18 0.82 -2.33 -15.80
CA GLY A 18 -0.18 -1.34 -15.41
C GLY A 18 -1.51 -1.54 -16.13
N ARG A 19 -2.55 -0.85 -15.64
CA ARG A 19 -3.89 -0.82 -16.28
C ARG A 19 -3.84 -0.42 -17.77
N PRO A 20 -3.03 0.56 -18.22
CA PRO A 20 -2.95 0.89 -19.64
C PRO A 20 -2.52 -0.31 -20.50
N SER A 21 -1.50 -1.05 -20.07
CA SER A 21 -1.01 -2.24 -20.78
C SER A 21 -2.06 -3.36 -20.78
N LEU A 22 -2.72 -3.62 -19.65
CA LEU A 22 -3.81 -4.61 -19.57
C LEU A 22 -4.96 -4.26 -20.52
N ASN A 23 -5.34 -2.98 -20.61
CA ASN A 23 -6.39 -2.52 -21.53
C ASN A 23 -5.98 -2.70 -23.00
N ILE A 24 -4.74 -2.38 -23.35
CA ILE A 24 -4.20 -2.58 -24.71
C ILE A 24 -4.22 -4.06 -25.09
N PHE A 25 -3.82 -4.93 -24.15
CA PHE A 25 -3.86 -6.37 -24.36
C PHE A 25 -5.27 -6.96 -24.29
N ARG A 26 -6.30 -6.16 -23.96
CA ARG A 26 -7.66 -6.65 -23.64
C ARG A 26 -7.62 -7.81 -22.65
N ALA A 27 -6.70 -7.72 -21.70
CA ALA A 27 -6.43 -8.78 -20.76
C ALA A 27 -7.44 -8.73 -19.60
N ILE A 28 -7.97 -9.89 -19.23
CA ILE A 28 -8.92 -10.07 -18.13
C ILE A 28 -8.23 -10.86 -17.04
N ALA A 29 -8.02 -10.21 -15.89
CA ALA A 29 -7.46 -10.84 -14.71
C ALA A 29 -8.57 -11.36 -13.80
N SER A 30 -8.49 -12.62 -13.41
CA SER A 30 -9.28 -13.21 -12.33
C SER A 30 -8.36 -13.53 -11.17
N THR A 31 -8.47 -12.77 -10.09
CA THR A 31 -7.70 -13.01 -8.86
C THR A 31 -8.14 -14.30 -8.18
N TYR A 32 -9.45 -14.60 -8.20
CA TYR A 32 -10.01 -15.82 -7.63
C TYR A 32 -9.43 -17.08 -8.28
N HIS A 33 -9.36 -17.11 -9.62
CA HIS A 33 -8.79 -18.25 -10.34
C HIS A 33 -7.27 -18.15 -10.53
N MET A 34 -6.65 -17.06 -10.07
CA MET A 34 -5.25 -16.71 -10.33
C MET A 34 -4.89 -16.81 -11.82
N LYS A 35 -5.75 -16.32 -12.71
CA LYS A 35 -5.57 -16.40 -14.17
C LYS A 35 -5.64 -15.04 -14.84
N LEU A 36 -4.83 -14.85 -15.87
CA LEU A 36 -4.89 -13.74 -16.80
C LEU A 36 -5.15 -14.28 -18.19
N LYS A 37 -6.29 -13.91 -18.79
CA LYS A 37 -6.63 -14.27 -20.17
C LYS A 37 -6.48 -13.07 -21.09
N PHE A 38 -6.01 -13.29 -22.31
CA PHE A 38 -5.85 -12.23 -23.31
C PHE A 38 -5.98 -12.81 -24.73
N PRO A 39 -6.48 -12.05 -25.70
CA PRO A 39 -6.53 -12.47 -27.11
C PRO A 39 -5.13 -12.65 -27.70
N THR A 40 -4.96 -13.70 -28.50
CA THR A 40 -3.81 -13.98 -29.36
C THR A 40 -4.31 -14.24 -30.80
N PRO A 41 -3.44 -14.19 -31.82
CA PRO A 41 -3.83 -14.53 -33.20
C PRO A 41 -4.46 -15.92 -33.33
N ASP A 42 -4.01 -16.87 -32.50
CA ASP A 42 -4.45 -18.26 -32.50
C ASP A 42 -5.56 -18.58 -31.48
N GLY A 43 -6.14 -17.56 -30.82
CA GLY A 43 -7.24 -17.73 -29.86
C GLY A 43 -7.07 -16.94 -28.57
N VAL A 44 -7.22 -17.60 -27.42
CA VAL A 44 -7.10 -16.98 -26.09
C VAL A 44 -5.87 -17.51 -25.39
N GLY A 45 -4.90 -16.64 -25.16
CA GLY A 45 -3.78 -16.91 -24.28
C GLY A 45 -4.22 -16.91 -22.81
N GLU A 46 -3.61 -17.79 -22.01
CA GLU A 46 -3.85 -17.90 -20.58
C GLU A 46 -2.51 -17.92 -19.85
N ALA A 47 -2.36 -17.05 -18.86
CA ALA A 47 -1.28 -17.10 -17.88
C ALA A 47 -1.87 -17.44 -16.51
N THR A 48 -1.32 -18.46 -15.85
CA THR A 48 -1.79 -18.96 -14.56
C THR A 48 -0.76 -18.68 -13.48
N GLY A 49 -1.22 -18.23 -12.32
CA GLY A 49 -0.39 -18.01 -11.15
C GLY A 49 -0.24 -19.27 -10.30
N ASP A 50 0.91 -19.41 -9.66
CA ASP A 50 1.19 -20.42 -8.62
C ASP A 50 1.54 -19.67 -7.33
N GLU A 51 0.70 -19.81 -6.31
CA GLU A 51 0.86 -19.10 -5.04
C GLU A 51 2.10 -19.58 -4.26
N ARG A 52 2.42 -20.87 -4.32
CA ARG A 52 3.59 -21.44 -3.63
C ARG A 52 4.87 -20.93 -4.29
N MET A 53 4.93 -21.02 -5.62
CA MET A 53 6.06 -20.50 -6.37
C MET A 53 6.25 -19.00 -6.14
N ALA A 54 5.17 -18.21 -6.14
CA ALA A 54 5.23 -16.78 -5.87
C ALA A 54 5.79 -16.48 -4.47
N ARG A 55 5.38 -17.23 -3.44
CA ARG A 55 5.91 -17.10 -2.07
C ARG A 55 7.39 -17.45 -2.00
N GLU A 56 7.80 -18.53 -2.66
CA GLU A 56 9.21 -18.96 -2.71
C GLU A 56 10.09 -17.94 -3.43
N CYS A 57 9.66 -17.43 -4.59
CA CYS A 57 10.35 -16.37 -5.32
C CYS A 57 10.51 -15.10 -4.48
N TYR A 58 9.45 -14.70 -3.76
CA TYR A 58 9.51 -13.56 -2.83
C TYR A 58 10.53 -13.81 -1.71
N ALA A 59 10.47 -14.96 -1.04
CA ALA A 59 11.40 -15.32 0.02
C ALA A 59 12.86 -15.40 -0.46
N ASN A 60 13.11 -15.94 -1.65
CA ASN A 60 14.46 -16.10 -2.21
C ASN A 60 15.06 -14.76 -2.64
N THR A 61 14.26 -13.84 -3.18
CA THR A 61 14.71 -12.48 -3.51
C THR A 61 15.24 -11.77 -2.27
N LEU A 62 14.56 -11.97 -1.13
CA LEU A 62 14.92 -11.36 0.16
C LEU A 62 16.20 -11.98 0.74
N LYS A 63 16.36 -13.30 0.63
CA LYS A 63 17.60 -14.00 1.04
C LYS A 63 18.82 -13.49 0.26
N ARG A 64 18.71 -13.37 -1.07
CA ARG A 64 19.80 -12.87 -1.92
C ARG A 64 20.18 -11.42 -1.62
N SER A 65 19.20 -10.58 -1.31
CA SER A 65 19.46 -9.20 -0.88
C SER A 65 20.35 -9.18 0.37
N ARG A 66 20.09 -10.08 1.33
CA ARG A 66 20.86 -10.21 2.57
C ARG A 66 22.26 -10.79 2.38
N GLU A 67 22.47 -11.61 1.35
CA GLU A 67 23.79 -12.19 1.04
C GLU A 67 24.72 -11.20 0.32
N LYS A 68 24.15 -10.25 -0.45
CA LYS A 68 24.92 -9.20 -1.14
C LYS A 68 25.35 -8.06 -0.21
N LEU A 69 24.59 -7.77 0.85
CA LEU A 69 25.00 -6.91 1.96
C LEU A 69 25.93 -7.75 2.86
N GLY A 70 27.25 -7.63 2.68
CA GLY A 70 28.25 -8.47 3.35
C GLY A 70 27.98 -8.71 4.85
N LYS A 71 28.26 -9.94 5.31
CA LYS A 71 28.15 -10.33 6.71
C LYS A 71 29.05 -9.42 7.58
N ASN A 72 28.48 -8.44 8.27
CA ASN A 72 29.10 -7.95 9.51
C ASN A 72 28.81 -8.97 10.63
N PRO A 73 29.82 -9.42 11.38
CA PRO A 73 29.60 -10.36 12.47
C PRO A 73 29.11 -9.61 13.69
N MET A 74 27.88 -9.87 14.16
CA MET A 74 27.61 -9.70 15.58
C MET A 74 26.52 -10.64 16.11
N ASN A 75 26.95 -11.37 17.14
CA ASN A 75 26.26 -12.21 18.12
C ASN A 75 25.59 -13.52 17.67
N GLU A 76 26.29 -14.58 18.02
CA GLU A 76 25.98 -16.01 17.99
C GLU A 76 24.83 -16.47 18.92
N LYS A 77 23.79 -15.65 19.14
CA LYS A 77 22.61 -16.04 19.92
C LYS A 77 21.32 -15.86 19.13
N GLY A 78 21.10 -16.80 18.21
CA GLY A 78 19.83 -16.87 17.48
C GLY A 78 19.89 -17.67 16.19
N LYS A 79 20.40 -18.91 16.22
CA LYS A 79 20.16 -19.86 15.13
C LYS A 79 18.66 -20.20 15.10
N ARG A 80 17.83 -19.33 14.51
CA ARG A 80 16.47 -19.68 14.12
C ARG A 80 16.57 -20.52 12.86
N LYS A 81 16.52 -21.85 13.03
CA LYS A 81 16.32 -22.80 11.94
C LYS A 81 15.12 -22.35 11.12
N LEU A 82 15.26 -22.26 9.79
CA LEU A 82 14.12 -22.31 8.90
C LEU A 82 13.53 -23.72 9.07
N THR A 83 12.38 -23.85 9.72
CA THR A 83 11.58 -25.06 9.59
C THR A 83 10.69 -24.90 8.36
N GLU A 84 10.84 -25.81 7.39
CA GLU A 84 9.86 -26.02 6.34
C GLU A 84 8.47 -26.13 6.98
N ALA A 85 7.56 -25.25 6.56
CA ALA A 85 6.17 -25.33 6.96
C ALA A 85 5.53 -26.50 6.19
N ASN A 86 5.62 -27.70 6.75
CA ASN A 86 4.88 -28.87 6.28
C ASN A 86 3.40 -28.68 6.63
N TYR A 87 2.58 -28.20 5.70
CA TYR A 87 1.13 -28.27 5.80
C TYR A 87 0.61 -29.37 4.89
N LYS A 88 0.10 -30.44 5.51
CA LYS A 88 -0.64 -31.50 4.81
C LYS A 88 -1.94 -30.89 4.27
N ALA A 89 -2.30 -31.26 3.04
CA ALA A 89 -3.59 -30.90 2.45
C ALA A 89 -4.72 -31.62 3.21
N GLY A 90 -5.66 -30.89 3.79
CA GLY A 90 -6.89 -31.52 4.30
C GLY A 90 -7.73 -30.78 5.35
N ASP A 91 -7.20 -29.84 6.14
CA ASP A 91 -7.98 -29.32 7.26
C ASP A 91 -8.82 -28.07 6.92
N PRO A 92 -10.07 -27.95 7.44
CA PRO A 92 -10.99 -26.87 7.12
C PRO A 92 -10.56 -25.54 7.78
N PRO A 93 -11.00 -24.37 7.25
CA PRO A 93 -10.66 -23.08 7.83
C PRO A 93 -11.57 -22.79 9.03
N GLU A 94 -11.10 -23.07 10.24
CA GLU A 94 -11.69 -22.53 11.47
C GLU A 94 -10.95 -21.28 11.95
N ASP A 95 -11.78 -20.27 12.23
CA ASP A 95 -11.65 -19.01 12.96
C ASP A 95 -10.47 -18.03 12.68
N VAL A 96 -10.86 -16.79 12.36
CA VAL A 96 -10.02 -15.72 11.78
C VAL A 96 -9.45 -14.78 12.86
N SER A 97 -9.65 -15.07 14.15
CA SER A 97 -9.31 -14.12 15.22
C SER A 97 -7.87 -14.18 15.75
N GLU A 98 -7.06 -15.16 15.36
CA GLU A 98 -5.68 -15.31 15.86
C GLU A 98 -4.67 -15.63 14.76
N ARG A 99 -4.67 -14.83 13.69
CA ARG A 99 -3.54 -14.81 12.77
C ARG A 99 -2.37 -14.09 13.44
N THR A 100 -1.65 -14.87 14.25
CA THR A 100 -0.19 -14.93 14.34
C THR A 100 0.52 -13.84 13.54
N LYS A 101 1.38 -13.08 14.22
CA LYS A 101 2.50 -12.30 13.68
C LYS A 101 3.33 -13.17 12.74
N THR A 102 2.80 -13.45 11.56
CA THR A 102 3.43 -14.22 10.51
C THR A 102 4.41 -13.26 9.89
N ASN A 103 5.67 -13.44 10.30
CA ASN A 103 6.88 -12.89 9.72
C ASN A 103 6.66 -12.35 8.30
N ARG A 104 6.27 -11.09 8.19
CA ARG A 104 6.35 -10.34 6.95
C ARG A 104 7.84 -10.20 6.71
N VAL A 105 8.36 -10.94 5.73
CA VAL A 105 9.76 -10.78 5.33
C VAL A 105 9.81 -9.41 4.63
N GLU A 106 10.34 -8.43 5.33
CA GLU A 106 10.53 -7.09 4.79
C GLU A 106 11.75 -7.11 3.86
N ALA A 107 11.59 -6.53 2.67
CA ALA A 107 12.71 -6.18 1.82
C ALA A 107 13.48 -5.06 2.51
N VAL A 108 14.41 -5.43 3.38
CA VAL A 108 15.34 -4.49 4.00
C VAL A 108 16.45 -4.20 2.98
N GLU A 109 16.10 -3.50 1.90
CA GLU A 109 17.09 -2.63 1.30
C GLU A 109 17.32 -1.50 2.32
N GLU A 110 18.59 -1.23 2.64
CA GLU A 110 18.91 -0.12 3.51
C GLU A 110 18.55 1.17 2.77
N LEU A 111 17.75 2.02 3.42
CA LEU A 111 17.24 3.24 2.84
C LEU A 111 18.00 4.44 3.42
N LYS A 112 18.51 5.29 2.54
CA LYS A 112 19.10 6.58 2.89
C LYS A 112 18.04 7.66 2.80
N ILE A 113 17.95 8.51 3.83
CA ILE A 113 17.11 9.72 3.80
C ILE A 113 17.86 10.78 3.00
N ILE A 114 17.17 11.37 2.03
CA ILE A 114 17.65 12.51 1.25
C ILE A 114 16.70 13.70 1.45
N ASP A 115 17.27 14.89 1.47
CA ASP A 115 16.52 16.14 1.46
C ASP A 115 16.34 16.62 0.02
N LEU A 116 15.08 16.82 -0.38
CA LEU A 116 14.70 17.34 -1.68
C LEU A 116 14.56 18.87 -1.67
N SER A 117 14.49 19.47 -0.48
CA SER A 117 14.46 20.92 -0.25
C SER A 117 15.83 21.47 0.15
N GLU A 118 15.96 22.79 0.23
CA GLU A 118 17.15 23.46 0.81
C GLU A 118 17.04 23.62 2.34
N ASN A 119 15.86 23.38 2.92
CA ASN A 119 15.52 23.68 4.31
C ASN A 119 15.28 22.44 5.20
N GLY A 120 15.42 21.21 4.69
CA GLY A 120 15.22 19.98 5.48
C GLY A 120 13.77 19.52 5.63
N GLU A 121 12.79 20.25 5.10
CA GLU A 121 11.37 19.94 5.35
C GLU A 121 10.84 18.82 4.45
N ARG A 122 11.42 18.66 3.26
CA ARG A 122 10.93 17.74 2.23
C ARG A 122 11.89 16.58 2.03
N THR A 123 11.78 15.57 2.88
CA THR A 123 12.67 14.40 2.83
C THR A 123 12.00 13.17 2.23
N THR A 124 12.78 12.39 1.49
CA THR A 124 12.35 11.07 0.98
C THR A 124 13.44 10.02 1.20
N LYS A 125 13.13 8.76 0.92
CA LYS A 125 14.03 7.63 1.10
C LYS A 125 14.39 7.00 -0.24
N ILE A 126 15.68 6.76 -0.47
CA ILE A 126 16.18 6.04 -1.64
C ILE A 126 17.03 4.84 -1.21
N GLY A 127 17.10 3.81 -2.05
CA GLY A 127 17.91 2.62 -1.80
C GLY A 127 19.41 2.92 -1.82
N THR A 128 20.18 2.23 -0.97
CA THR A 128 21.65 2.37 -0.91
C THR A 128 22.38 1.48 -1.92
N SER A 129 21.68 0.58 -2.62
CA SER A 129 22.32 -0.43 -3.49
C SER A 129 22.72 0.07 -4.89
N MET A 130 22.53 1.36 -5.17
CA MET A 130 22.79 1.98 -6.48
C MET A 130 24.24 2.46 -6.62
N ARG A 131 24.69 2.63 -7.88
CA ARG A 131 25.99 3.24 -8.17
C ARG A 131 25.95 4.74 -7.85
N PRO A 132 27.06 5.36 -7.41
CA PRO A 132 27.08 6.78 -7.05
C PRO A 132 26.57 7.72 -8.15
N SER A 133 26.92 7.46 -9.41
CA SER A 133 26.44 8.28 -10.54
C SER A 133 24.93 8.19 -10.75
N THR A 134 24.33 7.01 -10.55
CA THR A 134 22.89 6.79 -10.64
C THR A 134 22.18 7.40 -9.44
N GLU A 135 22.76 7.30 -8.25
CA GLU A 135 22.26 7.94 -7.04
C GLU A 135 22.18 9.47 -7.24
N GLU A 136 23.25 10.11 -7.72
CA GLU A 136 23.27 11.55 -8.00
C GLU A 136 22.22 11.96 -9.04
N GLN A 137 22.08 11.18 -10.12
CA GLN A 137 21.06 11.43 -11.15
C GLN A 137 19.64 11.31 -10.58
N LEU A 138 19.38 10.31 -9.75
CA LEU A 138 18.09 10.10 -9.11
C LEU A 138 17.79 11.25 -8.13
N ILE A 139 18.74 11.62 -7.28
CA ILE A 139 18.57 12.73 -6.33
C ILE A 139 18.26 14.02 -7.08
N ARG A 140 18.99 14.31 -8.17
CA ARG A 140 18.73 15.48 -9.01
C ARG A 140 17.31 15.45 -9.59
N PHE A 141 16.91 14.33 -10.19
CA PHE A 141 15.58 14.15 -10.75
C PHE A 141 14.47 14.35 -9.71
N LEU A 142 14.63 13.78 -8.51
CA LEU A 142 13.66 13.92 -7.42
C LEU A 142 13.57 15.36 -6.92
N LYS A 143 14.69 16.09 -6.88
CA LYS A 143 14.72 17.52 -6.53
C LYS A 143 14.01 18.38 -7.58
N GLU A 144 14.24 18.08 -8.86
CA GLU A 144 13.60 18.79 -9.98
C GLU A 144 12.09 18.56 -10.06
N ASN A 145 11.56 17.46 -9.47
CA ASN A 145 10.15 17.07 -9.50
C ASN A 145 9.55 16.97 -8.09
N GLN A 146 10.04 17.77 -7.15
CA GLN A 146 9.61 17.71 -5.74
C GLN A 146 8.12 18.07 -5.55
N GLU A 147 7.52 18.80 -6.47
CA GLU A 147 6.12 19.23 -6.50
C GLU A 147 5.13 18.09 -6.82
N VAL A 148 5.62 16.96 -7.35
CA VAL A 148 4.79 15.77 -7.63
C VAL A 148 4.42 15.04 -6.33
N PHE A 149 5.16 15.28 -5.25
CA PHE A 149 4.90 14.68 -3.94
C PHE A 149 3.92 15.52 -3.12
N ALA A 150 3.13 14.84 -2.30
CA ALA A 150 2.33 15.50 -1.27
C ALA A 150 3.12 15.58 0.04
N TRP A 151 3.49 16.79 0.44
CA TRP A 151 4.23 17.06 1.67
C TRP A 151 3.29 17.38 2.83
N THR A 152 2.19 18.04 2.51
CA THR A 152 1.12 18.45 3.40
C THR A 152 -0.22 17.92 2.90
N MET A 153 -1.25 17.99 3.75
CA MET A 153 -2.58 17.60 3.33
C MET A 153 -3.13 18.50 2.22
N THR A 154 -2.70 19.75 2.11
CA THR A 154 -3.18 20.66 1.06
C THR A 154 -2.62 20.32 -0.32
N ASP A 155 -1.51 19.60 -0.40
CA ASP A 155 -0.89 19.22 -1.68
C ASP A 155 -1.67 18.11 -2.41
N LEU A 156 -2.53 17.37 -1.70
CA LEU A 156 -3.36 16.30 -2.24
C LEU A 156 -4.57 16.85 -3.03
N HIS A 157 -4.32 17.61 -4.07
CA HIS A 157 -5.38 18.14 -4.94
C HIS A 157 -6.22 16.98 -5.51
N GLY A 158 -7.45 16.86 -5.02
CA GLY A 158 -8.42 15.91 -5.55
C GLY A 158 -8.80 16.25 -6.99
N ILE A 159 -9.53 15.34 -7.63
CA ILE A 159 -10.13 15.64 -8.94
C ILE A 159 -11.32 16.58 -8.70
N SER A 160 -11.42 17.68 -9.46
CA SER A 160 -12.55 18.61 -9.35
C SER A 160 -13.88 17.86 -9.50
N PRO A 161 -14.89 18.13 -8.65
CA PRO A 161 -16.24 17.58 -8.82
C PRO A 161 -16.85 17.85 -10.20
N ASP A 162 -16.45 18.96 -10.86
CA ASP A 162 -16.87 19.31 -12.22
C ASP A 162 -16.35 18.33 -13.27
N VAL A 163 -15.22 17.68 -12.99
CA VAL A 163 -14.60 16.67 -13.87
C VAL A 163 -15.22 15.30 -13.61
N ILE A 164 -15.30 14.89 -12.35
CA ILE A 164 -15.92 13.63 -11.96
C ILE A 164 -16.53 13.73 -10.56
N THR A 165 -17.79 13.34 -10.45
CA THR A 165 -18.47 13.18 -9.16
C THR A 165 -19.04 11.78 -9.07
N HIS A 166 -18.75 11.08 -7.98
CA HIS A 166 -19.39 9.81 -7.68
C HIS A 166 -20.72 10.04 -6.95
N ARG A 167 -21.80 9.51 -7.51
CA ARG A 167 -23.10 9.45 -6.83
C ARG A 167 -23.30 8.05 -6.28
N LEU A 168 -23.42 7.93 -4.95
CA LEU A 168 -23.78 6.67 -4.32
C LEU A 168 -25.20 6.27 -4.75
N ASN A 169 -25.35 5.05 -5.27
CA ASN A 169 -26.65 4.50 -5.64
C ASN A 169 -27.32 3.88 -4.40
N VAL A 170 -27.84 4.73 -3.52
CA VAL A 170 -28.54 4.32 -2.30
C VAL A 170 -30.01 4.03 -2.66
N ASP A 171 -30.55 2.93 -2.13
CA ASP A 171 -31.98 2.62 -2.24
C ASP A 171 -32.81 3.79 -1.67
N PRO A 172 -33.72 4.40 -2.44
CA PRO A 172 -34.58 5.48 -1.96
C PRO A 172 -35.43 5.10 -0.73
N ASN A 173 -35.70 3.81 -0.52
CA ASN A 173 -36.46 3.31 0.62
C ASN A 173 -35.58 3.06 1.87
N ALA A 174 -34.26 3.19 1.75
CA ALA A 174 -33.35 3.00 2.88
C ALA A 174 -33.57 4.10 3.93
N LYS A 175 -33.82 3.70 5.17
CA LYS A 175 -34.02 4.64 6.28
C LYS A 175 -32.68 5.23 6.71
N PRO A 176 -32.56 6.56 6.84
CA PRO A 176 -31.35 7.18 7.38
C PRO A 176 -31.06 6.74 8.82
N VAL A 177 -29.80 6.45 9.10
CA VAL A 177 -29.33 6.04 10.43
C VAL A 177 -28.43 7.12 11.03
N LYS A 178 -28.81 7.62 12.21
CA LYS A 178 -27.98 8.49 13.04
C LYS A 178 -27.43 7.71 14.22
N GLN A 179 -26.15 7.33 14.15
CA GLN A 179 -25.49 6.69 15.29
C GLN A 179 -25.34 7.70 16.43
N LYS A 180 -25.62 7.25 17.67
CA LYS A 180 -25.37 8.05 18.86
C LYS A 180 -23.87 8.36 18.96
N LYS A 181 -23.54 9.64 19.16
CA LYS A 181 -22.16 10.10 19.35
C LYS A 181 -21.49 9.32 20.49
N ARG A 182 -20.33 8.74 20.21
CA ARG A 182 -19.49 8.13 21.24
C ARG A 182 -18.71 9.19 22.02
N MET A 183 -18.60 8.97 23.33
CA MET A 183 -17.70 9.74 24.19
C MET A 183 -16.31 9.10 24.11
N PHE A 184 -15.29 9.92 23.82
CA PHE A 184 -13.90 9.49 23.82
C PHE A 184 -13.21 10.06 25.06
N GLY A 185 -12.18 9.37 25.54
CA GLY A 185 -11.27 9.95 26.54
C GLY A 185 -10.61 11.23 26.01
N VAL A 186 -10.07 12.04 26.93
CA VAL A 186 -9.51 13.36 26.62
C VAL A 186 -8.43 13.28 25.53
N GLU A 187 -7.47 12.38 25.69
CA GLU A 187 -6.36 12.18 24.73
C GLU A 187 -6.86 11.87 23.31
N ARG A 188 -7.83 10.95 23.19
CA ARG A 188 -8.42 10.59 21.90
C ARG A 188 -9.23 11.74 21.30
N SER A 189 -9.93 12.51 22.13
CA SER A 189 -10.71 13.66 21.66
C SER A 189 -9.82 14.77 21.09
N ILE A 190 -8.66 15.00 21.70
CA ILE A 190 -7.65 15.95 21.20
C ILE A 190 -7.15 15.49 19.83
N ALA A 191 -6.72 14.23 19.69
CA ALA A 191 -6.26 13.69 18.42
C ALA A 191 -7.34 13.74 17.32
N ILE A 192 -8.60 13.44 17.66
CA ILE A 192 -9.74 13.57 16.72
C ILE A 192 -9.87 15.01 16.25
N LYS A 193 -9.81 15.98 17.18
CA LYS A 193 -9.97 17.40 16.84
C LYS A 193 -8.84 17.88 15.91
N GLU A 194 -7.59 17.58 16.24
CA GLU A 194 -6.43 17.98 15.43
C GLU A 194 -6.51 17.44 14.01
N GLU A 195 -6.95 16.20 13.82
CA GLU A 195 -7.11 15.65 12.48
C GLU A 195 -8.28 16.30 11.72
N VAL A 196 -9.42 16.50 12.40
CA VAL A 196 -10.59 17.16 11.80
C VAL A 196 -10.22 18.57 11.35
N ASP A 197 -9.46 19.32 12.15
CA ASP A 197 -9.00 20.66 11.81
C ASP A 197 -8.10 20.65 10.56
N LYS A 198 -7.16 19.68 10.45
CA LYS A 198 -6.33 19.51 9.24
C LYS A 198 -7.14 19.18 7.99
N LEU A 199 -8.15 18.31 8.11
CA LEU A 199 -9.01 17.92 6.98
C LEU A 199 -9.93 19.07 6.54
N LEU A 200 -10.37 19.90 7.49
CA LEU A 200 -11.13 21.13 7.22
C LEU A 200 -10.25 22.16 6.49
N GLU A 201 -9.03 22.39 6.97
CA GLU A 201 -8.06 23.31 6.34
C GLU A 201 -7.74 22.89 4.90
N ALA A 202 -7.61 21.58 4.65
CA ALA A 202 -7.41 21.03 3.31
C ALA A 202 -8.69 20.95 2.45
N ASN A 203 -9.85 21.41 2.95
CA ASN A 203 -11.16 21.36 2.28
C ASN A 203 -11.61 19.94 1.86
N TYR A 204 -11.11 18.87 2.49
CA TYR A 204 -11.56 17.49 2.23
C TYR A 204 -12.85 17.13 2.93
N ILE A 205 -13.14 17.80 4.04
CA ILE A 205 -14.42 17.71 4.74
C ILE A 205 -15.00 19.10 4.92
N ARG A 206 -16.30 19.15 5.16
CA ARG A 206 -17.02 20.38 5.44
C ARG A 206 -18.09 20.14 6.50
N PRO A 207 -18.45 21.15 7.30
CA PRO A 207 -19.58 21.04 8.21
C PRO A 207 -20.88 20.81 7.41
N VAL A 208 -21.73 19.93 7.95
CA VAL A 208 -23.08 19.67 7.44
C VAL A 208 -24.06 19.96 8.56
N GLN A 209 -25.06 20.79 8.26
CA GLN A 209 -26.13 21.09 9.20
C GLN A 209 -27.23 20.02 9.10
N TYR A 210 -27.72 19.58 10.24
CA TYR A 210 -28.84 18.62 10.37
C TYR A 210 -28.69 17.33 9.55
N PRO A 211 -27.56 16.58 9.68
CA PRO A 211 -27.35 15.37 8.89
C PRO A 211 -28.40 14.30 9.21
N GLU A 212 -28.92 13.64 8.18
CA GLU A 212 -29.83 12.48 8.29
C GLU A 212 -29.06 11.18 8.53
N TRP A 213 -27.84 11.09 8.02
CA TRP A 213 -26.91 9.97 8.18
C TRP A 213 -25.73 10.40 9.07
N LEU A 214 -25.46 9.66 10.14
CA LEU A 214 -24.31 9.92 11.02
C LEU A 214 -23.65 8.61 11.43
N ALA A 215 -22.37 8.47 11.11
CA ALA A 215 -21.53 7.35 11.54
C ALA A 215 -20.50 7.82 12.58
N ASN A 216 -20.18 6.95 13.53
CA ASN A 216 -19.13 7.21 14.50
C ASN A 216 -17.74 7.02 13.89
N VAL A 217 -16.81 7.87 14.32
CA VAL A 217 -15.38 7.73 14.04
C VAL A 217 -14.76 6.78 15.07
N VAL A 218 -13.83 5.92 14.65
CA VAL A 218 -13.05 5.07 15.53
C VAL A 218 -11.57 5.32 15.28
N LEU A 219 -10.81 5.41 16.37
CA LEU A 219 -9.35 5.48 16.34
C LEU A 219 -8.78 4.05 16.32
N VAL A 220 -8.05 3.73 15.27
CA VAL A 220 -7.38 2.44 15.05
C VAL A 220 -5.88 2.64 15.25
N PRO A 221 -5.20 1.89 16.15
CA PRO A 221 -3.76 2.02 16.32
C PRO A 221 -3.03 1.53 15.06
N LYS A 222 -2.08 2.34 14.56
CA LYS A 222 -1.16 1.94 13.50
C LYS A 222 0.11 1.33 14.11
N PRO A 223 0.85 0.49 13.36
CA PRO A 223 2.11 -0.11 13.81
C PRO A 223 3.19 0.89 14.21
N ASN A 224 3.12 2.14 13.70
CA ASN A 224 4.06 3.21 14.03
C ASN A 224 3.71 3.96 15.33
N GLY A 225 2.73 3.48 16.11
CA GLY A 225 2.29 4.10 17.36
C GLY A 225 1.25 5.21 17.19
N ASN A 226 1.03 5.71 15.98
CA ASN A 226 0.03 6.75 15.70
C ASN A 226 -1.36 6.13 15.48
N GLY A 227 -2.42 6.88 15.74
CA GLY A 227 -3.79 6.47 15.38
C GLY A 227 -4.11 6.70 13.90
N ALA A 228 -4.98 5.86 13.33
CA ALA A 228 -5.69 6.07 12.08
C ALA A 228 -7.19 6.27 12.39
N PHE A 229 -7.86 7.13 11.64
CA PHE A 229 -9.31 7.26 11.75
C PHE A 229 -9.99 6.30 10.78
N ALA A 230 -10.98 5.57 11.27
CA ALA A 230 -11.86 4.73 10.48
C ALA A 230 -13.32 5.09 10.80
N LEU A 231 -14.17 5.10 9.78
CA LEU A 231 -15.61 5.18 9.97
C LEU A 231 -16.15 3.76 10.19
N THR A 232 -16.99 3.57 11.20
CA THR A 232 -17.64 2.27 11.40
C THR A 232 -18.90 2.16 10.56
N SER A 233 -18.93 1.25 9.61
CA SER A 233 -20.21 0.75 9.07
C SER A 233 -20.79 -0.24 10.08
N GLN A 234 -21.94 0.07 10.65
CA GLN A 234 -22.83 -0.97 11.16
C GLN A 234 -23.91 -1.11 10.09
N THR A 235 -23.79 -2.14 9.26
CA THR A 235 -24.92 -2.69 8.50
C THR A 235 -25.70 -3.61 9.41
#